data_AF-A0A3M1NYH9-F1
#
_entry.id   AF-A0A3M1NYH9-F1
#
_cell.length_a   1.000
_cell.length_b   1.000
_cell.length_c   1.000
_cell.angle_alpha   90.00
_cell.angle_beta   90.00
_cell.angle_gamma   90.00
#
_symmetry.space_group_name_H-M   'P 1'
#
loop_
_entity.id
_entity.type
_entity.pdbx_description
1 polymer ?
#
loop_
_entity_poly.entity_id
_entity_poly.type
_entity_poly.pdbx_seq_one_letter_code
_entity_poly.pdbx_strand_id
1 'polypeptide(L)'
;GRTAVFVGPAAEAERLWRALAGHPDPPFTLAGYVASEPVDTPAGPLPRLGAPHHLRDLVRLRRFDEVVFSSDGLPLRTTFTLMQQLRDLPVQFRMLAQDRPHLIGKAAIDDLTVPLVEAEAVLPPPRTRLARRAFEVPVALGLLLAHPFLALAARWRGPGSGAARLAARTRLMPDVLRGHRALVGYRPESGHPPPEAWDLPPAVFDITETLRTNRPSPEERNRAYWFYLSRQSASLDWDVLVRSIKNLYFSRP
;
A
#
# COMPACT_ATOMS: atom_id res chain seq x y z
N GLY A 1 17.65 -13.38 17.98
CA GLY A 1 17.07 -12.13 17.47
C GLY A 1 16.59 -12.34 16.06
N ARG A 2 15.54 -11.64 15.64
CA ARG A 2 15.05 -11.67 14.25
C ARG A 2 16.09 -11.05 13.34
N THR A 3 16.26 -11.56 12.12
CA THR A 3 17.27 -11.08 11.17
C THR A 3 16.62 -10.31 10.03
N ALA A 4 17.20 -9.15 9.69
CA ALA A 4 16.67 -8.29 8.64
C ALA A 4 17.69 -8.01 7.55
N VAL A 5 17.21 -7.77 6.32
CA VAL A 5 17.97 -7.19 5.23
C VAL A 5 17.41 -5.83 4.84
N PHE A 6 18.28 -4.85 4.60
CA PHE A 6 17.88 -3.52 4.13
C PHE A 6 17.95 -3.44 2.61
N VAL A 7 16.98 -2.77 1.98
CA VAL A 7 16.95 -2.52 0.54
C VAL A 7 16.91 -1.02 0.34
N GLY A 8 17.99 -0.45 -0.21
CA GLY A 8 18.14 0.99 -0.37
C GLY A 8 19.60 1.44 -0.39
N PRO A 9 19.85 2.75 -0.32
CA PRO A 9 21.20 3.31 -0.34
C PRO A 9 22.04 2.89 0.88
N ALA A 10 23.35 2.74 0.70
CA ALA A 10 24.28 2.32 1.76
C ALA A 10 24.25 3.27 2.98
N ALA A 11 24.21 4.59 2.74
CA ALA A 11 24.19 5.61 3.79
C ALA A 11 23.00 5.45 4.74
N GLU A 12 21.84 5.01 4.23
CA GLU A 12 20.66 4.79 5.06
C GLU A 12 20.73 3.47 5.82
N ALA A 13 21.27 2.43 5.18
CA ALA A 13 21.49 1.15 5.82
C ALA A 13 22.41 1.30 7.05
N GLU A 14 23.46 2.11 6.91
CA GLU A 14 24.36 2.42 8.02
C GLU A 14 23.69 3.24 9.12
N ARG A 15 22.86 4.23 8.75
CA ARG A 15 22.07 4.99 9.73
C ARG A 15 21.17 4.07 10.56
N LEU A 16 20.45 3.17 9.89
CA LEU A 16 19.60 2.18 10.56
C LEU A 16 20.42 1.24 11.45
N TRP A 17 21.55 0.75 10.95
CA TRP A 17 22.45 -0.11 11.72
C TRP A 17 22.96 0.57 13.00
N ARG A 18 23.42 1.82 12.92
CA ARG A 18 23.87 2.58 14.09
C ARG A 18 22.74 2.82 15.09
N ALA A 19 21.55 3.12 14.58
CA ALA A 19 20.39 3.37 15.42
C ALA A 19 19.91 2.09 16.14
N LEU A 20 20.00 0.92 15.50
CA LEU A 20 19.76 -0.38 16.13
C LEU A 20 20.86 -0.75 17.14
N ALA A 21 22.12 -0.45 16.85
CA ALA A 21 23.24 -0.74 17.74
C ALA A 21 23.18 0.08 19.05
N GLY A 22 22.59 1.27 19.01
CA GLY A 22 22.35 2.10 20.20
C GLY A 22 21.12 1.70 21.01
N HIS A 23 20.31 0.74 20.55
CA HIS A 23 19.07 0.33 21.22
C HIS A 23 19.33 -0.83 22.19
N PRO A 24 18.87 -0.76 23.46
CA PRO A 24 19.12 -1.80 24.47
C PRO A 24 18.46 -3.15 24.16
N ASP A 25 17.34 -3.14 23.41
CA ASP A 25 16.68 -4.35 22.89
C ASP A 25 16.21 -4.11 21.45
N PRO A 26 17.08 -4.31 20.44
CA PRO A 26 16.73 -4.02 19.05
C PRO A 26 15.69 -5.04 18.52
N PRO A 27 14.65 -4.58 17.82
CA PRO A 27 13.58 -5.46 17.32
C PRO A 27 14.07 -6.53 16.33
N PHE A 28 15.18 -6.24 15.65
CA PHE A 28 15.86 -7.14 14.73
C PHE A 28 17.35 -6.77 14.60
N THR A 29 18.15 -7.72 14.11
CA THR A 29 19.55 -7.51 13.77
C THR A 29 19.68 -7.33 12.26
N LEU A 30 20.25 -6.21 11.84
CA LEU A 30 20.46 -5.94 10.42
C LEU A 30 21.69 -6.71 9.90
N ALA A 31 21.47 -7.67 9.00
CA ALA A 31 22.51 -8.56 8.51
C ALA A 31 23.32 -7.99 7.33
N GLY A 32 22.77 -7.00 6.63
CA GLY A 32 23.38 -6.41 5.45
C GLY A 32 22.40 -5.58 4.64
N TYR A 33 22.87 -5.05 3.51
CA TYR A 33 22.03 -4.25 2.62
C TYR A 33 22.13 -4.66 1.15
N VAL A 34 21.12 -4.27 0.38
CA VAL A 34 20.96 -4.54 -1.05
C VAL A 34 20.71 -3.22 -1.77
N ALA A 35 21.56 -2.89 -2.75
CA ALA A 35 21.53 -1.60 -3.45
C ALA A 35 21.70 -1.79 -4.98
N SER A 36 21.07 -0.92 -5.78
CA SER A 36 21.08 -1.00 -7.25
C SER A 36 22.41 -0.60 -7.88
N GLU A 37 23.11 0.40 -7.34
CA GLU A 37 24.33 0.92 -7.95
C GLU A 37 25.60 0.22 -7.41
N PRO A 38 26.61 -0.03 -8.26
CA PRO A 38 27.96 -0.30 -7.82
C PRO A 38 28.54 1.01 -7.31
N VAL A 39 28.22 1.38 -6.07
CA VAL A 39 29.01 2.41 -5.42
C VAL A 39 30.31 1.73 -5.02
N ASP A 40 31.43 2.23 -5.54
CA ASP A 40 32.78 2.03 -5.01
C ASP A 40 32.88 2.64 -3.60
N THR A 41 31.94 2.31 -2.72
CA THR A 41 31.97 2.72 -1.33
C THR A 41 32.94 1.78 -0.63
N PRO A 42 33.90 2.31 0.16
CA PRO A 42 34.71 1.46 1.02
C PRO A 42 33.80 0.56 1.86
N ALA A 43 34.25 -0.66 2.12
CA ALA A 43 33.54 -1.64 2.91
C ALA A 43 33.21 -1.06 4.30
N GLY A 44 32.02 -0.47 4.43
CA GLY A 44 31.48 -0.01 5.68
C GLY A 44 31.24 -1.18 6.65
N PRO A 45 30.86 -0.89 7.90
CA PRO A 45 30.64 -1.91 8.93
C PRO A 45 29.51 -2.90 8.58
N LEU A 46 28.64 -2.53 7.63
CA LEU A 46 27.53 -3.35 7.18
C LEU A 46 27.82 -3.91 5.77
N PRO A 47 27.82 -5.24 5.56
CA PRO A 47 28.15 -5.82 4.27
C PRO A 47 27.03 -5.62 3.24
N ARG A 48 27.42 -5.33 1.99
CA ARG A 48 26.52 -5.41 0.84
C ARG A 48 26.29 -6.87 0.47
N LEU A 49 25.03 -7.30 0.48
CA LEU A 49 24.66 -8.69 0.17
C LEU A 49 24.38 -8.93 -1.31
N GLY A 50 24.11 -7.86 -2.07
CA GLY A 50 23.92 -7.97 -3.52
C GLY A 50 23.15 -6.78 -4.12
N ALA A 51 22.52 -7.05 -5.26
CA ALA A 51 21.63 -6.14 -5.97
C ALA A 51 20.15 -6.55 -5.78
N PRO A 52 19.17 -5.64 -5.97
CA PRO A 52 17.77 -5.92 -5.65
C PRO A 52 17.18 -7.14 -6.37
N HIS A 53 17.64 -7.44 -7.59
CA HIS A 53 17.19 -8.62 -8.33
C HIS A 53 17.60 -9.96 -7.68
N HIS A 54 18.64 -9.98 -6.83
CA HIS A 54 19.04 -11.15 -6.04
C HIS A 54 18.32 -11.25 -4.69
N LEU A 55 17.48 -10.28 -4.33
CA LEU A 55 16.86 -10.21 -3.00
C LEU A 55 16.07 -11.48 -2.66
N ARG A 56 15.33 -12.05 -3.62
CA ARG A 56 14.56 -13.28 -3.41
C ARG A 56 15.44 -14.45 -2.99
N ASP A 57 16.54 -14.67 -3.71
CA ASP A 57 17.45 -15.77 -3.40
C ASP A 57 18.19 -15.52 -2.08
N LEU A 58 18.57 -14.27 -1.80
CA LEU A 58 19.16 -13.90 -0.51
C LEU A 58 18.22 -14.19 0.65
N VAL A 59 16.96 -13.78 0.56
CA VAL A 59 15.94 -14.06 1.57
C VAL A 59 15.74 -15.55 1.75
N ARG A 60 15.66 -16.32 0.65
CA ARG A 60 15.45 -17.78 0.70
C ARG A 60 16.64 -18.53 1.31
N LEU A 61 17.86 -18.19 0.89
CA LEU A 61 19.08 -18.90 1.28
C LEU A 61 19.55 -18.51 2.68
N ARG A 62 19.43 -17.23 3.05
CA ARG A 62 19.87 -16.70 4.36
C ARG A 62 18.76 -16.70 5.40
N ARG A 63 17.52 -17.03 5.01
CA ARG A 63 16.32 -17.08 5.87
C ARG A 63 16.10 -15.80 6.67
N PHE A 64 16.13 -14.65 6.01
CA PHE A 64 15.79 -13.38 6.66
C PHE A 64 14.33 -13.40 7.13
N ASP A 65 14.09 -12.92 8.34
CA ASP A 65 12.75 -12.79 8.93
C ASP A 65 12.07 -11.49 8.47
N GLU A 66 12.88 -10.47 8.16
CA GLU A 66 12.41 -9.13 7.82
C GLU A 66 13.15 -8.53 6.61
N VAL A 67 12.43 -7.73 5.83
CA VAL A 67 12.98 -6.92 4.74
C VAL A 67 12.59 -5.47 4.99
N VAL A 68 13.58 -4.61 5.18
CA VAL A 68 13.40 -3.18 5.43
C VAL A 68 13.67 -2.41 4.14
N PHE A 69 12.66 -1.74 3.61
CA PHE A 69 12.81 -0.88 2.43
C PHE A 69 13.06 0.56 2.83
N SER A 70 13.95 1.23 2.12
CA SER A 70 14.05 2.68 2.18
C SER A 70 12.84 3.38 1.55
N SER A 71 12.37 4.48 2.16
CA SER A 71 11.44 5.42 1.52
C SER A 71 12.09 6.32 0.45
N ASP A 72 13.42 6.47 0.45
CA ASP A 72 14.16 7.37 -0.44
C ASP A 72 15.31 6.63 -1.18
N GLY A 73 15.38 6.82 -2.50
CA GLY A 73 16.33 6.09 -3.36
C GLY A 73 15.84 4.75 -3.93
N LEU A 74 14.60 4.35 -3.61
CA LEU A 74 13.90 3.28 -4.36
C LEU A 74 12.57 3.81 -4.91
N PRO A 75 12.35 3.76 -6.24
CA PRO A 75 11.04 4.03 -6.80
C PRO A 75 9.99 3.10 -6.19
N LEU A 76 8.83 3.64 -5.80
CA LEU A 76 7.73 2.87 -5.19
C LEU A 76 7.35 1.61 -6.01
N ARG A 77 7.41 1.72 -7.35
CA ARG A 77 7.23 0.59 -8.27
C ARG A 77 8.22 -0.55 -8.01
N THR A 78 9.50 -0.22 -7.78
CA THR A 78 10.57 -1.19 -7.54
C THR A 78 10.37 -1.90 -6.21
N THR A 79 10.10 -1.14 -5.14
CA THR A 79 9.78 -1.69 -3.81
C THR A 79 8.64 -2.70 -3.89
N PHE A 80 7.55 -2.38 -4.58
CA PHE A 80 6.43 -3.31 -4.73
C PHE A 80 6.78 -4.56 -5.54
N THR A 81 7.52 -4.39 -6.65
CA THR A 81 7.97 -5.51 -7.48
C THR A 81 8.76 -6.51 -6.64
N LEU A 82 9.65 -6.00 -5.78
CA LEU A 82 10.42 -6.81 -4.84
C LEU A 82 9.53 -7.47 -3.78
N MET A 83 8.55 -6.75 -3.21
CA MET A 83 7.59 -7.34 -2.27
C MET A 83 6.78 -8.50 -2.89
N GLN A 84 6.32 -8.35 -4.14
CA GLN A 84 5.61 -9.42 -4.85
C GLN A 84 6.50 -10.63 -5.11
N GLN A 85 7.76 -10.39 -5.47
CA GLN A 85 8.76 -11.44 -5.62
C GLN A 85 9.08 -12.15 -4.31
N LEU A 86 8.65 -11.64 -3.16
CA LEU A 86 8.87 -12.22 -1.84
C LEU A 86 7.58 -12.71 -1.18
N ARG A 87 6.42 -12.57 -1.83
CA ARG A 87 5.08 -12.77 -1.23
C ARG A 87 4.80 -14.20 -0.74
N ASP A 88 5.47 -15.18 -1.34
CA ASP A 88 5.36 -16.60 -1.03
C ASP A 88 6.37 -17.05 0.03
N LEU A 89 7.22 -16.13 0.50
CA LEU A 89 8.18 -16.38 1.57
C LEU A 89 7.63 -15.84 2.90
N PRO A 90 7.93 -16.48 4.04
CA PRO A 90 7.42 -16.08 5.35
C PRO A 90 8.20 -14.88 5.92
N VAL A 91 8.27 -13.78 5.17
CA VAL A 91 9.01 -12.57 5.54
C VAL A 91 8.10 -11.41 5.87
N GLN A 92 8.49 -10.60 6.84
CA GLN A 92 7.80 -9.36 7.18
C GLN A 92 8.45 -8.19 6.46
N PHE A 93 7.63 -7.29 5.93
CA PHE A 93 8.12 -6.08 5.27
C PHE A 93 7.99 -4.90 6.21
N ARG A 94 9.05 -4.10 6.30
CA ARG A 94 9.06 -2.80 6.97
C ARG A 94 9.51 -1.74 5.98
N MET A 95 9.08 -0.50 6.20
CA MET A 95 9.54 0.64 5.42
C MET A 95 10.11 1.68 6.36
N LEU A 96 11.35 2.11 6.12
CA LEU A 96 12.02 3.15 6.88
C LEU A 96 11.68 4.50 6.24
N ALA A 97 10.83 5.29 6.90
CA ALA A 97 10.58 6.69 6.53
C ALA A 97 11.75 7.59 6.98
N GLN A 98 12.20 8.51 6.13
CA GLN A 98 13.08 9.60 6.59
C GLN A 98 12.31 10.60 7.45
N ASP A 99 12.98 11.10 8.48
CA ASP A 99 12.60 12.31 9.20
C ASP A 99 12.49 13.47 8.21
N ARG A 100 11.40 14.24 8.28
CA ARG A 100 11.33 15.49 7.52
C ARG A 100 12.39 16.42 8.10
N PRO A 101 13.04 17.29 7.32
CA PRO A 101 13.85 18.35 7.90
C PRO A 101 12.95 19.20 8.80
N HIS A 102 13.08 19.00 10.12
CA HIS A 102 12.45 19.80 11.14
C HIS A 102 12.89 21.24 10.89
N LEU A 103 11.96 22.09 10.46
CA LEU A 103 12.15 23.54 10.50
C LEU A 103 12.31 23.92 11.96
N ILE A 104 13.55 24.16 12.36
CA ILE A 104 13.97 24.61 13.68
C ILE A 104 13.23 25.92 14.00
N GLY A 105 12.19 25.84 14.82
CA GLY A 105 11.77 26.94 15.68
C GLY A 105 12.72 27.00 16.87
N LYS A 106 13.28 28.20 17.13
CA LYS A 106 14.25 28.45 18.19
C LYS A 106 13.81 27.91 19.56
N ALA A 107 14.81 27.39 20.28
CA ALA A 107 14.89 27.10 21.71
C ALA A 107 14.71 25.63 22.11
N ALA A 108 15.56 25.25 23.08
CA ALA A 108 15.75 23.95 23.72
C ALA A 108 16.52 22.91 22.90
N ILE A 109 17.84 22.93 23.12
CA ILE A 109 18.68 21.74 23.11
C ILE A 109 18.08 20.79 24.15
N ASP A 110 17.71 19.57 23.74
CA ASP A 110 17.66 18.44 24.66
C ASP A 110 18.14 17.19 23.93
N ASP A 111 19.15 16.57 24.53
CA ASP A 111 19.83 15.38 24.09
C ASP A 111 19.03 14.17 24.61
N LEU A 112 18.09 13.66 23.82
CA LEU A 112 17.28 12.50 24.19
C LEU A 112 17.03 11.63 22.95
N THR A 113 17.81 10.56 22.86
CA THR A 113 17.44 9.24 22.30
C THR A 113 16.39 9.31 21.19
N VAL A 114 16.85 9.49 19.95
CA VAL A 114 16.00 9.45 18.74
C VAL A 114 15.14 8.18 18.82
N PRO A 115 13.80 8.28 18.89
CA PRO A 115 12.98 7.10 18.93
C PRO A 115 13.11 6.45 17.56
N LEU A 116 13.71 5.26 17.53
CA LEU A 116 13.64 4.32 16.40
C LEU A 116 12.18 3.87 16.11
N VAL A 117 11.18 4.51 16.73
CA VAL A 117 9.79 4.05 16.86
C VAL A 117 8.83 4.81 15.93
N GLU A 118 9.22 5.96 15.34
CA GLU A 118 8.26 6.77 14.58
C GLU A 118 8.12 6.43 13.07
N ALA A 119 8.87 5.46 12.55
CA ALA A 119 8.88 5.15 11.12
C ALA A 119 8.54 3.69 10.77
N GLU A 120 8.17 2.85 11.72
CA GLU A 120 7.98 1.42 11.48
C GLU A 120 6.55 1.09 11.03
N ALA A 121 6.29 1.18 9.72
CA ALA A 121 5.11 0.54 9.16
C ALA A 121 5.42 -0.94 8.89
N VAL A 122 5.10 -1.82 9.85
CA VAL A 122 4.99 -3.27 9.55
C VAL A 122 3.85 -3.42 8.55
N LEU A 123 4.19 -3.78 7.31
CA LEU A 123 3.19 -4.00 6.27
C LEU A 123 2.53 -5.37 6.53
N PRO A 124 1.21 -5.43 6.76
CA PRO A 124 0.52 -6.70 6.92
C PRO A 124 0.68 -7.56 5.66
N PRO A 125 0.70 -8.90 5.81
CA PRO A 125 0.74 -9.80 4.66
C PRO A 125 -0.46 -9.56 3.74
N PRO A 126 -0.27 -9.63 2.41
CA PRO A 126 -1.35 -9.39 1.45
C PRO A 126 -2.52 -10.36 1.70
N ARG A 127 -3.75 -9.86 1.66
CA ARG A 127 -4.96 -10.65 1.94
C ARG A 127 -5.10 -11.77 0.91
N THR A 128 -5.38 -12.99 1.37
CA THR A 128 -5.63 -14.11 0.45
C THR A 128 -6.84 -13.82 -0.43
N ARG A 129 -6.81 -14.33 -1.68
CA ARG A 129 -7.94 -14.19 -2.61
C ARG A 129 -9.25 -14.66 -1.99
N LEU A 130 -9.22 -15.78 -1.25
CA LEU A 130 -10.39 -16.32 -0.55
C LEU A 130 -10.95 -15.34 0.48
N ALA A 131 -10.09 -14.76 1.33
CA ALA A 131 -10.53 -13.80 2.34
C ALA A 131 -11.18 -12.58 1.69
N ARG A 132 -10.64 -12.09 0.57
CA ARG A 132 -11.24 -10.99 -0.21
C ARG A 132 -12.63 -11.37 -0.73
N ARG A 133 -12.77 -12.54 -1.36
CA ARG A 133 -14.05 -13.03 -1.90
C ARG A 133 -15.12 -13.22 -0.83
N ALA A 134 -14.75 -13.67 0.37
CA ALA A 134 -15.68 -13.82 1.49
C ALA A 134 -16.36 -12.50 1.89
N PHE A 135 -15.72 -11.35 1.65
CA PHE A 135 -16.31 -10.03 1.85
C PHE A 135 -17.04 -9.52 0.61
N GLU A 136 -16.43 -9.65 -0.57
CA GLU A 136 -16.99 -9.08 -1.81
C GLU A 136 -18.30 -9.75 -2.23
N VAL A 137 -18.41 -11.08 -2.10
CA VAL A 137 -19.57 -11.83 -2.59
C VAL A 137 -20.86 -11.47 -1.85
N PRO A 138 -20.91 -11.45 -0.50
CA PRO A 138 -22.11 -11.04 0.23
C PRO A 138 -22.54 -9.60 -0.09
N VAL A 139 -21.57 -8.68 -0.17
CA VAL A 139 -21.87 -7.26 -0.46
C VAL A 139 -22.36 -7.08 -1.89
N ALA A 140 -21.72 -7.75 -2.86
CA ALA A 140 -22.14 -7.70 -4.25
C ALA A 140 -23.54 -8.30 -4.44
N LEU A 141 -23.85 -9.41 -3.75
CA LEU A 141 -25.18 -10.01 -3.76
C LEU A 141 -26.22 -9.06 -3.16
N GLY A 142 -25.93 -8.44 -2.00
CA GLY A 142 -26.82 -7.46 -1.38
C GLY A 142 -27.11 -6.27 -2.29
N LEU A 143 -26.07 -5.73 -2.95
CA LEU A 143 -26.22 -4.63 -3.92
C LEU A 143 -26.99 -5.05 -5.19
N LEU A 144 -26.82 -6.28 -5.65
CA LEU A 144 -27.56 -6.83 -6.78
C LEU A 144 -29.05 -7.00 -6.45
N LEU A 145 -29.37 -7.50 -5.25
CA LEU A 145 -30.75 -7.61 -4.77
C LEU A 145 -31.40 -6.23 -4.56
N ALA A 146 -30.61 -5.21 -4.18
CA ALA A 146 -31.08 -3.83 -4.09
C ALA A 146 -31.25 -3.14 -5.46
N HIS A 147 -30.69 -3.69 -6.54
CA HIS A 147 -30.72 -3.10 -7.88
C HIS A 147 -32.11 -2.67 -8.38
N PRO A 148 -33.19 -3.49 -8.33
CA PRO A 148 -34.50 -3.08 -8.83
C PRO A 148 -35.05 -1.83 -8.12
N PHE A 149 -34.86 -1.73 -6.81
CA PHE A 149 -35.28 -0.56 -6.03
C PHE A 149 -34.46 0.68 -6.38
N LEU A 150 -33.13 0.52 -6.55
CA LEU A 150 -32.25 1.60 -6.98
C LEU A 150 -32.57 2.08 -8.40
N ALA A 151 -32.87 1.16 -9.31
CA ALA A 151 -33.26 1.48 -10.68
C ALA A 151 -34.61 2.23 -10.72
N LEU A 152 -35.57 1.83 -9.90
CA LEU A 152 -36.84 2.56 -9.75
C LEU A 152 -36.61 3.97 -9.19
N ALA A 153 -35.83 4.10 -8.12
CA ALA A 153 -35.49 5.40 -7.54
C ALA A 153 -34.74 6.31 -8.53
N ALA A 154 -33.86 5.74 -9.36
CA ALA A 154 -33.15 6.46 -10.41
C ALA A 154 -34.10 7.01 -11.48
N ARG A 155 -35.15 6.25 -11.85
CA ARG A 155 -36.18 6.71 -12.80
C ARG A 155 -36.96 7.89 -12.25
N TRP A 156 -37.27 7.90 -10.96
CA TRP A 156 -38.02 8.98 -10.32
C TRP A 156 -37.18 10.25 -10.06
N ARG A 157 -35.92 10.10 -9.65
CA ARG A 157 -35.03 11.22 -9.30
C ARG A 157 -34.27 11.81 -10.49
N GLY A 158 -34.34 11.18 -11.65
CA GLY A 158 -33.69 11.63 -12.88
C GLY A 158 -32.24 11.13 -13.07
N PRO A 159 -31.71 11.24 -14.30
CA PRO A 159 -30.45 10.62 -14.75
C PRO A 159 -29.18 11.18 -14.10
N GLY A 160 -29.22 12.40 -13.56
CA GLY A 160 -28.08 13.01 -12.84
C GLY A 160 -28.03 12.71 -11.34
N SER A 161 -29.01 11.98 -10.80
CA SER A 161 -29.13 11.74 -9.36
C SER A 161 -28.09 10.73 -8.84
N GLY A 162 -27.78 10.81 -7.54
CA GLY A 162 -26.94 9.80 -6.88
C GLY A 162 -27.50 8.38 -6.98
N ALA A 163 -28.84 8.25 -7.02
CA ALA A 163 -29.51 6.96 -7.22
C ALA A 163 -29.23 6.38 -8.62
N ALA A 164 -29.24 7.22 -9.66
CA ALA A 164 -28.88 6.78 -11.01
C ALA A 164 -27.41 6.35 -11.11
N ARG A 165 -26.49 7.11 -10.49
CA ARG A 165 -25.07 6.75 -10.42
C ARG A 165 -24.84 5.43 -9.67
N LEU A 166 -25.53 5.21 -8.55
CA LEU A 166 -25.44 3.97 -7.78
C LEU A 166 -26.06 2.79 -8.54
N ALA A 167 -27.22 2.99 -9.19
CA ALA A 167 -27.86 1.97 -10.02
C ALA A 167 -26.95 1.54 -11.20
N ALA A 168 -26.20 2.47 -11.79
CA ALA A 168 -25.22 2.14 -12.82
C ALA A 168 -24.08 1.26 -12.27
N ARG A 169 -23.62 1.51 -11.04
CA ARG A 169 -22.60 0.67 -10.39
C ARG A 169 -23.13 -0.72 -10.04
N THR A 170 -24.37 -0.83 -9.57
CA THR A 170 -24.93 -2.14 -9.20
C THR A 170 -25.15 -3.07 -10.39
N ARG A 171 -25.24 -2.54 -11.63
CA ARG A 171 -25.21 -3.35 -12.85
C ARG A 171 -23.92 -4.13 -13.06
N LEU A 172 -22.82 -3.71 -12.43
CA LEU A 172 -21.52 -4.37 -12.51
C LEU A 172 -21.33 -5.47 -11.44
N MET A 173 -22.29 -5.65 -10.51
CA MET A 173 -22.19 -6.69 -9.46
C MET A 173 -22.07 -8.12 -10.01
N PRO A 174 -22.73 -8.51 -11.12
CA PRO A 174 -22.51 -9.83 -11.72
C PRO A 174 -21.05 -10.09 -12.10
N ASP A 175 -20.31 -9.08 -12.54
CA ASP A 175 -18.87 -9.21 -12.84
C ASP A 175 -18.03 -9.35 -11.58
N VAL A 176 -18.46 -8.73 -10.48
CA VAL A 176 -17.87 -8.97 -9.16
C VAL A 176 -18.12 -10.41 -8.73
N LEU A 177 -19.35 -10.93 -8.87
CA LEU A 177 -19.67 -12.32 -8.49
C LEU A 177 -18.90 -13.36 -9.33
N ARG A 178 -18.69 -13.09 -10.63
CA ARG A 178 -17.87 -13.93 -11.52
C ARG A 178 -16.35 -13.81 -11.27
N GLY A 179 -15.93 -12.78 -10.54
CA GLY A 179 -14.52 -12.52 -10.24
C GLY A 179 -13.77 -11.78 -11.35
N HIS A 180 -14.46 -11.24 -12.35
CA HIS A 180 -13.87 -10.40 -13.39
C HIS A 180 -13.54 -8.99 -12.89
N ARG A 181 -14.25 -8.52 -11.86
CA ARG A 181 -14.01 -7.25 -11.18
C ARG A 181 -13.93 -7.48 -9.67
N ALA A 182 -13.18 -6.63 -9.00
CA ALA A 182 -13.27 -6.51 -7.56
C ALA A 182 -14.39 -5.56 -7.14
N LEU A 183 -14.80 -5.63 -5.88
CA LEU A 183 -15.75 -4.65 -5.35
C LEU A 183 -15.07 -3.29 -5.18
N VAL A 184 -13.90 -3.29 -4.53
CA VAL A 184 -13.05 -2.12 -4.26
C VAL A 184 -11.68 -2.29 -4.92
N GLY A 185 -11.16 -1.24 -5.55
CA GLY A 185 -9.92 -1.26 -6.31
C GLY A 185 -9.75 0.00 -7.15
N TYR A 186 -9.24 -0.11 -8.37
CA TYR A 186 -9.11 1.03 -9.28
C TYR A 186 -10.15 0.96 -10.40
N ARG A 187 -10.55 2.08 -10.98
CA ARG A 187 -11.39 2.12 -12.19
C ARG A 187 -10.56 2.45 -13.43
N PRO A 188 -10.61 1.61 -14.49
CA PRO A 188 -9.91 1.89 -15.74
C PRO A 188 -10.35 3.22 -16.37
N GLU A 189 -11.62 3.57 -16.21
CA GLU A 189 -12.20 4.80 -16.76
C GLU A 189 -11.65 6.09 -16.11
N SER A 190 -10.90 5.97 -15.01
CA SER A 190 -10.31 7.10 -14.30
C SER A 190 -9.09 7.71 -15.00
N GLY A 191 -8.56 7.06 -16.04
CA GLY A 191 -7.49 7.58 -16.92
C GLY A 191 -6.06 7.40 -16.41
N HIS A 192 -5.86 6.74 -15.26
CA HIS A 192 -4.52 6.38 -14.78
C HIS A 192 -4.56 5.00 -14.10
N PRO A 193 -4.25 3.91 -14.83
CA PRO A 193 -4.16 2.59 -14.23
C PRO A 193 -2.99 2.53 -13.23
N PRO A 194 -3.12 1.77 -12.13
CA PRO A 194 -2.01 1.49 -11.25
C PRO A 194 -0.89 0.76 -12.03
N PRO A 195 0.37 0.85 -11.58
CA PRO A 195 1.45 0.02 -12.12
C PRO A 195 1.06 -1.46 -12.16
N GLU A 196 1.30 -2.16 -13.27
CA GLU A 196 0.94 -3.58 -13.43
C GLU A 196 1.51 -4.46 -12.33
N ALA A 197 2.70 -4.11 -11.84
CA ALA A 197 3.35 -4.78 -10.73
C ALA A 197 2.44 -4.88 -9.50
N TRP A 198 1.49 -3.94 -9.31
CA TRP A 198 0.64 -3.82 -8.13
C TRP A 198 -0.47 -4.86 -8.02
N ASP A 199 -0.78 -5.57 -9.11
CA ASP A 199 -1.87 -6.56 -9.22
C ASP A 199 -3.18 -6.08 -8.55
N LEU A 200 -3.40 -4.76 -8.54
CA LEU A 200 -4.61 -4.15 -8.02
C LEU A 200 -5.68 -4.39 -9.09
N PRO A 201 -6.78 -5.10 -8.83
CA PRO A 201 -7.74 -5.44 -9.86
C PRO A 201 -8.66 -4.26 -10.20
N PRO A 202 -9.21 -4.24 -11.43
CA PRO A 202 -10.27 -3.30 -11.78
C PRO A 202 -11.50 -3.55 -10.90
N ALA A 203 -12.14 -2.48 -10.47
CA ALA A 203 -13.21 -2.55 -9.48
C ALA A 203 -14.43 -1.69 -9.81
N VAL A 204 -15.51 -1.88 -9.03
CA VAL A 204 -16.73 -1.08 -9.14
C VAL A 204 -16.62 0.24 -8.38
N PHE A 205 -15.99 0.21 -7.20
CA PHE A 205 -15.74 1.38 -6.37
C PHE A 205 -14.24 1.71 -6.40
N ASP A 206 -13.91 2.90 -6.90
CA ASP A 206 -12.52 3.37 -6.98
C ASP A 206 -12.06 3.90 -5.61
N ILE A 207 -10.89 3.46 -5.17
CA ILE A 207 -10.21 3.98 -3.97
C ILE A 207 -10.02 5.50 -4.07
N THR A 208 -9.76 6.04 -5.27
CA THR A 208 -9.52 7.48 -5.44
C THR A 208 -10.77 8.32 -5.20
N GLU A 209 -11.97 7.74 -5.23
CA GLU A 209 -13.21 8.44 -4.88
C GLU A 209 -13.25 8.86 -3.40
N THR A 210 -12.38 8.30 -2.56
CA THR A 210 -12.25 8.70 -1.14
C THR A 210 -11.37 9.92 -0.93
N LEU A 211 -10.64 10.36 -1.97
CA LEU A 211 -9.80 11.55 -1.93
C LEU A 211 -10.67 12.80 -1.93
N ARG A 212 -10.19 13.85 -1.26
CA ARG A 212 -10.89 15.14 -1.21
C ARG A 212 -10.84 15.89 -2.54
N THR A 213 -9.86 15.57 -3.38
CA THR A 213 -9.61 16.21 -4.67
C THR A 213 -10.41 15.52 -5.78
N ASN A 214 -11.23 16.28 -6.52
CA ASN A 214 -12.01 15.74 -7.64
C ASN A 214 -11.17 15.30 -8.85
N ARG A 215 -9.93 15.82 -8.97
CA ARG A 215 -8.97 15.46 -10.02
C ARG A 215 -7.59 15.22 -9.41
N PRO A 216 -7.40 14.06 -8.77
CA PRO A 216 -6.12 13.77 -8.13
C PRO A 216 -5.04 13.59 -9.19
N SER A 217 -3.84 14.10 -8.89
CA SER A 217 -2.67 13.94 -9.74
C SER A 217 -2.28 12.45 -9.85
N PRO A 218 -1.52 12.04 -10.88
CA PRO A 218 -1.04 10.65 -11.00
C PRO A 218 -0.32 10.16 -9.73
N GLU A 219 0.48 11.03 -9.11
CA GLU A 219 1.18 10.72 -7.85
C GLU A 219 0.23 10.55 -6.66
N GLU A 220 -0.81 11.38 -6.55
CA GLU A 220 -1.81 11.26 -5.48
C GLU A 220 -2.61 9.96 -5.61
N ARG A 221 -2.95 9.56 -6.84
CA ARG A 221 -3.61 8.28 -7.11
C ARG A 221 -2.74 7.10 -6.72
N ASN A 222 -1.47 7.13 -7.13
CA ASN A 222 -0.50 6.10 -6.78
C ASN A 222 -0.28 6.00 -5.27
N ARG A 223 -0.25 7.13 -4.56
CA ARG A 223 -0.23 7.15 -3.09
C ARG A 223 -1.49 6.51 -2.48
N ALA A 224 -2.67 6.78 -3.02
CA ALA A 224 -3.92 6.19 -2.54
C ALA A 224 -3.98 4.67 -2.77
N TYR A 225 -3.58 4.21 -3.96
CA TYR A 225 -3.47 2.78 -4.28
C TYR A 225 -2.46 2.07 -3.39
N TRP A 226 -1.29 2.68 -3.15
CA TRP A 226 -0.30 2.16 -2.23
C TRP A 226 -0.84 2.07 -0.80
N PHE A 227 -1.49 3.12 -0.31
CA PHE A 227 -2.10 3.12 1.02
C PHE A 227 -3.12 1.98 1.16
N TYR A 228 -3.92 1.76 0.12
CA TYR A 228 -4.90 0.68 0.12
C TYR A 228 -4.26 -0.71 0.11
N LEU A 229 -3.25 -0.94 -0.74
CA LEU A 229 -2.54 -2.22 -0.82
C LEU A 229 -1.78 -2.54 0.47
N SER A 230 -1.17 -1.54 1.09
CA SER A 230 -0.43 -1.68 2.35
C SER A 230 -1.32 -1.89 3.57
N ARG A 231 -2.60 -1.50 3.53
CA ARG A 231 -3.53 -1.59 4.67
C ARG A 231 -4.78 -2.40 4.36
N GLN A 232 -4.66 -3.36 3.44
CA GLN A 232 -5.80 -4.09 2.93
C GLN A 232 -6.55 -4.82 4.05
N SER A 233 -7.80 -4.43 4.28
CA SER A 233 -8.66 -4.99 5.33
C SER A 233 -10.13 -4.85 4.92
N ALA A 234 -10.99 -5.73 5.46
CA ALA A 234 -12.43 -5.66 5.17
C ALA A 234 -13.06 -4.36 5.69
N SER A 235 -12.53 -3.80 6.79
CA SER A 235 -12.96 -2.49 7.31
C SER A 235 -12.57 -1.36 6.37
N LEU A 236 -11.36 -1.36 5.80
CA LEU A 236 -10.96 -0.37 4.81
C LEU A 236 -11.81 -0.47 3.53
N ASP A 237 -12.11 -1.69 3.06
CA ASP A 237 -13.01 -1.91 1.93
C ASP A 237 -14.40 -1.32 2.20
N TRP A 238 -14.91 -1.51 3.42
CA TRP A 238 -16.19 -0.95 3.86
C TRP A 238 -16.16 0.58 3.91
N ASP A 239 -15.10 1.19 4.43
CA ASP A 239 -14.93 2.65 4.49
C ASP A 239 -14.92 3.27 3.09
N VAL A 240 -14.20 2.64 2.15
CA VAL A 240 -14.18 3.06 0.74
C VAL A 240 -15.59 2.96 0.16
N LEU A 241 -16.27 1.83 0.32
CA LEU A 241 -17.64 1.62 -0.16
C LEU A 241 -18.60 2.71 0.34
N VAL A 242 -18.65 2.94 1.65
CA VAL A 242 -19.56 3.90 2.28
C VAL A 242 -19.24 5.32 1.84
N ARG A 243 -17.96 5.69 1.78
CA ARG A 243 -17.55 7.04 1.36
C ARG A 243 -17.84 7.27 -0.12
N SER A 244 -17.59 6.29 -0.98
CA SER A 244 -17.96 6.34 -2.39
C SER A 244 -19.48 6.49 -2.59
N ILE A 245 -20.29 5.73 -1.87
CA ILE A 245 -21.76 5.86 -1.92
C ILE A 245 -22.19 7.25 -1.43
N LYS A 246 -21.65 7.75 -0.32
CA LYS A 246 -21.94 9.10 0.16
C LYS A 246 -21.58 10.15 -0.90
N ASN A 247 -20.41 10.06 -1.51
CA ASN A 247 -19.99 10.99 -2.56
C ASN A 247 -20.95 10.94 -3.77
N LEU A 248 -21.49 9.77 -4.14
CA LEU A 248 -22.52 9.70 -5.17
C LEU A 248 -23.79 10.50 -4.86
N TYR A 249 -24.18 10.64 -3.59
CA TYR A 249 -25.38 11.39 -3.21
C TYR A 249 -25.10 12.87 -2.89
N PHE A 250 -23.92 13.18 -2.35
CA PHE A 250 -23.58 14.52 -1.85
C PHE A 250 -22.65 15.34 -2.74
N SER A 251 -21.99 14.73 -3.74
CA SER A 251 -21.27 15.49 -4.76
C SER A 251 -22.29 16.23 -5.63
N ARG A 252 -22.51 17.50 -5.30
CA ARG A 252 -23.09 18.50 -6.21
C ARG A 252 -22.17 18.64 -7.43
N PRO A 253 -22.74 18.80 -8.64
CA PRO A 253 -21.98 18.98 -9.86
C PRO A 253 -20.99 20.14 -9.77
#